data_AF-A0A426ZIZ4-F1
#
_entry.id   AF-A0A426ZIZ4-F1
#
_cell.length_a   1.000
_cell.length_b   1.000
_cell.length_c   1.000
_cell.angle_alpha   90.00
_cell.angle_beta   90.00
_cell.angle_gamma   90.00
#
_symmetry.space_group_name_H-M   'P 1'
#
loop_
_entity.id
_entity.type
_entity.pdbx_description
1 polymer ?
#
loop_
_entity_poly.entity_id
_entity_poly.type
_entity_poly.pdbx_seq_one_letter_code
_entity_poly.pdbx_strand_id
1 'polypeptide(L)'
;MRLLEEIFLILLAAAAASAGAAAIFIPKTALLQNGNFESPPSNIKPNSSTHLLPLAKNNTIPGWSFNGTVYYVTAGPNISLPDNGHAIQLGLNGVIRQTIRLTSIYSQYILTFSITSSVNGSCKAPAAALNVSFVDRWFYKSSVFLVEGKYGSKSWESHACSLGRNAGEGYPVVLELRSQPVEADHNVTCGPVVDTAILKRFDPLGGYGM
;
A
#
# COMPACT_ATOMS: atom_id res chain seq x y z
N MET A 1 -34.64 11.46 -11.72
CA MET A 1 -33.80 12.68 -11.83
C MET A 1 -33.33 13.21 -10.48
N ARG A 2 -34.19 13.43 -9.46
CA ARG A 2 -33.75 13.89 -8.12
C ARG A 2 -32.67 13.01 -7.46
N LEU A 3 -32.74 11.69 -7.61
CA LEU A 3 -31.74 10.76 -7.05
C LEU A 3 -30.35 10.88 -7.68
N LEU A 4 -30.23 11.25 -8.97
CA LEU A 4 -28.92 11.44 -9.59
C LEU A 4 -28.30 12.78 -9.18
N GLU A 5 -29.12 13.82 -8.98
CA GLU A 5 -28.62 15.12 -8.51
C GLU A 5 -28.15 15.05 -7.06
N GLU A 6 -28.85 14.32 -6.21
CA GLU A 6 -28.43 14.05 -4.82
C GLU A 6 -27.09 13.31 -4.76
N ILE A 7 -26.90 12.29 -5.62
CA ILE A 7 -25.62 11.56 -5.72
C ILE A 7 -24.50 12.46 -6.25
N PHE A 8 -24.79 13.30 -7.24
CA PHE A 8 -23.82 14.24 -7.79
C PHE A 8 -23.40 15.31 -6.78
N LEU A 9 -24.34 15.81 -5.97
CA LEU A 9 -24.07 16.75 -4.87
C LEU A 9 -23.23 16.13 -3.74
N ILE A 10 -23.46 14.86 -3.40
CA ILE A 10 -22.63 14.13 -2.42
C ILE A 10 -21.19 13.95 -2.93
N LEU A 11 -21.02 13.66 -4.22
CA LEU A 11 -19.70 13.53 -4.84
C LEU A 11 -18.96 14.88 -4.94
N LEU A 12 -19.69 15.98 -5.19
CA LEU A 12 -19.11 17.34 -5.21
C LEU A 12 -18.70 17.84 -3.82
N ALA A 13 -19.48 17.52 -2.78
CA ALA A 13 -19.16 17.90 -1.40
C ALA A 13 -17.91 17.20 -0.86
N ALA A 14 -17.62 15.98 -1.32
CA ALA A 14 -16.38 15.28 -0.98
C ALA A 14 -15.12 15.91 -1.60
N ALA A 15 -15.26 16.70 -2.67
CA ALA A 15 -14.14 17.35 -3.35
C ALA A 15 -13.82 18.77 -2.80
N ALA A 16 -14.72 19.39 -2.03
CA ALA A 16 -14.56 20.78 -1.58
C ALA A 16 -14.02 20.96 -0.16
N ALA A 17 -13.73 19.88 0.58
CA ALA A 17 -13.19 19.96 1.93
C ALA A 17 -11.65 19.91 1.93
N SER A 18 -10.99 20.98 1.49
CA SER A 18 -9.56 21.18 1.72
C SER A 18 -9.22 22.66 1.97
N ALA A 19 -9.39 23.11 3.22
CA ALA A 19 -8.62 24.21 3.81
C ALA A 19 -8.99 24.39 5.29
N GLY A 20 -8.28 23.71 6.17
CA GLY A 20 -8.44 23.92 7.61
C GLY A 20 -7.90 22.72 8.36
N ALA A 21 -6.69 22.88 8.92
CA ALA A 21 -5.99 21.96 9.81
C ALA A 21 -6.50 20.51 9.74
N ALA A 22 -5.88 19.68 8.91
CA ALA A 22 -6.11 18.25 8.92
C ALA A 22 -5.70 17.71 10.30
N ALA A 23 -6.62 17.75 11.25
CA ALA A 23 -6.65 16.78 12.31
C ALA A 23 -6.70 15.45 11.58
N ILE A 24 -5.55 14.75 11.54
CA ILE A 24 -5.45 13.40 11.02
C ILE A 24 -6.45 12.60 11.85
N PHE A 25 -7.65 12.43 11.33
CA PHE A 25 -8.61 11.47 11.84
C PHE A 25 -7.99 10.13 11.50
N ILE A 26 -7.05 9.65 12.34
CA ILE A 26 -6.70 8.24 12.34
C ILE A 26 -7.94 7.59 12.92
N PRO A 27 -8.81 6.96 12.09
CA PRO A 27 -9.91 6.22 12.67
C PRO A 27 -9.28 5.23 13.65
N LYS A 28 -9.85 5.11 14.85
CA LYS A 28 -9.44 4.18 15.91
C LYS A 28 -9.48 2.69 15.48
N THR A 29 -9.67 2.43 14.18
CA THR A 29 -9.88 1.16 13.49
C THR A 29 -8.96 0.98 12.28
N ALA A 30 -7.84 1.71 12.17
CA ALA A 30 -6.86 1.44 11.12
C ALA A 30 -6.32 0.01 11.29
N LEU A 31 -6.63 -0.87 10.32
CA LEU A 31 -6.22 -2.28 10.36
C LEU A 31 -4.75 -2.46 10.02
N LEU A 32 -4.17 -1.53 9.26
CA LEU A 32 -2.74 -1.51 8.96
C LEU A 32 -2.00 -0.53 9.86
N GLN A 33 -0.87 -0.98 10.39
CA GLN A 33 0.12 -0.13 11.03
C GLN A 33 1.02 0.48 9.97
N ASN A 34 1.22 1.80 10.00
CA ASN A 34 2.12 2.52 9.10
C ASN A 34 1.92 2.18 7.60
N GLY A 35 0.65 2.05 7.16
CA GLY A 35 0.33 1.67 5.78
C GLY A 35 0.64 2.77 4.75
N ASN A 36 0.75 4.02 5.20
CA ASN A 36 1.21 5.17 4.42
C ASN A 36 2.72 5.43 4.57
N PHE A 37 3.46 4.58 5.29
CA PHE A 37 4.92 4.65 5.44
C PHE A 37 5.53 5.95 6.00
N GLU A 38 4.72 6.87 6.52
CA GLU A 38 5.18 8.15 7.09
C GLU A 38 5.89 8.04 8.44
N SER A 39 5.83 6.88 9.10
CA SER A 39 6.72 6.58 10.22
C SER A 39 8.03 6.00 9.69
N PRO A 40 9.17 6.72 9.82
CA PRO A 40 10.43 6.30 9.26
C PRO A 40 11.02 5.08 9.98
N PRO A 41 11.89 4.32 9.31
CA PRO A 41 12.64 3.26 9.95
C PRO A 41 13.45 3.73 11.16
N SER A 42 13.54 2.85 12.17
CA SER A 42 14.34 3.07 13.36
C SER A 42 15.79 3.40 12.97
N ASN A 43 16.39 4.42 13.59
CA ASN A 43 17.77 4.89 13.38
C ASN A 43 18.03 5.80 12.17
N ILE A 44 16.99 6.27 11.45
CA ILE A 44 17.18 7.32 10.44
C ILE A 44 17.22 8.69 11.13
N LYS A 45 18.22 9.51 10.80
CA LYS A 45 18.24 10.92 11.21
C LYS A 45 17.25 11.71 10.35
N PRO A 46 16.42 12.59 10.94
CA PRO A 46 15.39 13.35 10.20
C PRO A 46 15.91 14.23 9.05
N ASN A 47 17.24 14.46 8.96
CA ASN A 47 17.88 15.27 7.91
C ASN A 47 18.87 14.46 7.07
N SER A 48 18.65 13.16 6.88
CA SER A 48 19.49 12.38 5.97
C SER A 48 19.29 12.88 4.53
N SER A 49 20.36 13.21 3.82
CA SER A 49 20.31 13.60 2.40
C SER A 49 20.00 12.41 1.45
N THR A 50 19.78 11.22 2.01
CA THR A 50 19.52 9.99 1.28
C THR A 50 18.02 9.82 1.02
N HIS A 51 17.57 10.13 -0.20
CA HIS A 51 16.17 9.94 -0.62
C HIS A 51 15.80 8.47 -0.90
N LEU A 52 16.80 7.60 -1.07
CA LEU A 52 16.63 6.15 -1.21
C LEU A 52 17.51 5.47 -0.16
N LEU A 53 16.89 4.95 0.89
CA LEU A 53 17.58 4.26 1.97
C LEU A 53 17.38 2.75 1.85
N PRO A 54 18.42 1.94 1.61
CA PRO A 54 18.30 0.49 1.67
C PRO A 54 17.96 0.04 3.09
N LEU A 55 16.99 -0.86 3.20
CA LEU A 55 16.60 -1.47 4.45
C LEU A 55 17.45 -2.71 4.75
N ALA A 56 17.83 -2.83 6.02
CA ALA A 56 18.67 -3.86 6.59
C ALA A 56 18.20 -4.15 8.03
N LYS A 57 18.82 -5.14 8.68
CA LYS A 57 18.39 -5.63 9.99
C LYS A 57 18.36 -4.54 11.09
N ASN A 58 19.09 -3.45 10.91
CA ASN A 58 19.21 -2.35 11.88
C ASN A 58 18.24 -1.17 11.62
N ASN A 59 17.55 -1.13 10.48
CA ASN A 59 16.57 -0.08 10.13
C ASN A 59 15.28 -0.74 9.62
N THR A 60 14.37 -1.04 10.53
CA THR A 60 13.09 -1.70 10.22
C THR A 60 11.96 -0.70 10.06
N ILE A 61 11.04 -0.98 9.13
CA ILE A 61 9.80 -0.21 8.96
C ILE A 61 8.87 -0.53 10.14
N PRO A 62 8.39 0.47 10.89
CA PRO A 62 7.43 0.22 11.97
C PRO A 62 6.20 -0.54 11.47
N GLY A 63 5.86 -1.66 12.12
CA GLY A 63 4.70 -2.49 11.78
C GLY A 63 4.90 -3.45 10.59
N TRP A 64 6.04 -3.41 9.89
CA TRP A 64 6.28 -4.27 8.73
C TRP A 64 7.56 -5.09 8.88
N SER A 65 7.49 -6.35 8.48
CA SER A 65 8.67 -7.17 8.20
C SER A 65 9.01 -7.10 6.72
N PHE A 66 10.26 -7.32 6.36
CA PHE A 66 10.69 -7.29 4.97
C PHE A 66 11.73 -8.36 4.68
N ASN A 67 11.89 -8.70 3.41
CA ASN A 67 12.95 -9.57 2.92
C ASN A 67 13.33 -9.18 1.48
N GLY A 68 14.50 -9.64 1.03
CA GLY A 68 15.07 -9.25 -0.26
C GLY A 68 15.49 -7.78 -0.28
N THR A 69 15.53 -7.20 -1.48
CA THR A 69 15.93 -5.79 -1.65
C THR A 69 14.72 -4.89 -1.44
N VAL A 70 14.77 -4.04 -0.40
CA VAL A 70 13.73 -3.06 -0.09
C VAL A 70 14.37 -1.72 0.23
N TYR A 71 13.84 -0.65 -0.36
CA TYR A 71 14.28 0.73 -0.08
C TYR A 71 13.14 1.54 0.53
N TYR A 72 13.47 2.31 1.56
CA TYR A 72 12.63 3.38 2.06
C TYR A 72 12.91 4.63 1.24
N VAL A 73 11.86 5.16 0.62
CA VAL A 73 11.94 6.31 -0.28
C VAL A 73 11.43 7.54 0.45
N THR A 74 12.18 8.63 0.39
CA THR A 74 11.77 9.95 0.89
C THR A 74 11.63 10.90 -0.29
N ALA A 75 10.56 11.69 -0.30
CA ALA A 75 10.34 12.70 -1.34
C ALA A 75 11.52 13.68 -1.43
N GLY A 76 11.73 14.27 -2.61
CA GLY A 76 12.87 15.14 -2.86
C GLY A 76 12.80 15.86 -4.19
N PRO A 77 13.82 16.66 -4.54
CA PRO A 77 13.81 17.49 -5.75
C PRO A 77 13.51 16.73 -7.05
N ASN A 78 13.91 15.46 -7.12
CA ASN A 78 13.71 14.60 -8.29
C ASN A 78 12.79 13.39 -8.00
N ILE A 79 12.15 13.34 -6.83
CA ILE A 79 11.30 12.23 -6.39
C ILE A 79 9.96 12.79 -5.92
N SER A 80 8.92 12.54 -6.73
CA SER A 80 7.54 12.93 -6.42
C SER A 80 6.80 11.73 -5.85
N LEU A 81 6.42 11.80 -4.58
CA LEU A 81 5.58 10.82 -3.89
C LEU A 81 4.18 11.39 -3.63
N PRO A 82 3.16 10.53 -3.42
CA PRO A 82 1.91 10.96 -2.82
C PRO A 82 2.21 11.72 -1.52
N ASP A 83 1.48 12.82 -1.30
CA ASP A 83 1.61 13.68 -0.11
C ASP A 83 3.02 14.23 0.20
N ASN A 84 3.98 14.08 -0.72
CA ASN A 84 5.38 14.51 -0.58
C ASN A 84 6.07 13.95 0.69
N GLY A 85 5.69 12.74 1.12
CA GLY A 85 6.21 12.07 2.31
C GLY A 85 7.15 10.92 1.99
N HIS A 86 6.68 9.69 2.18
CA HIS A 86 7.49 8.48 2.10
C HIS A 86 6.81 7.32 1.38
N ALA A 87 7.61 6.41 0.82
CA ALA A 87 7.12 5.23 0.14
C ALA A 87 8.09 4.05 0.28
N ILE A 88 7.69 2.87 -0.21
CA ILE A 88 8.54 1.67 -0.23
C ILE A 88 8.78 1.22 -1.66
N GLN A 89 10.05 1.12 -2.06
CA GLN A 89 10.44 0.50 -3.33
C GLN A 89 10.88 -0.95 -3.09
N LEU A 90 10.24 -1.88 -3.79
CA LEU A 90 10.56 -3.31 -3.74
C LEU A 90 11.45 -3.67 -4.93
N GLY A 91 12.71 -4.03 -4.66
CA GLY A 91 13.66 -4.48 -5.68
C GLY A 91 13.61 -5.99 -5.91
N LEU A 92 14.77 -6.58 -6.22
CA LEU A 92 14.91 -8.01 -6.44
C LEU A 92 14.46 -8.83 -5.21
N ASN A 93 13.51 -9.74 -5.43
CA ASN A 93 12.87 -10.54 -4.38
C ASN A 93 12.32 -9.70 -3.21
N GLY A 94 12.11 -8.41 -3.43
CA GLY A 94 11.66 -7.45 -2.43
C GLY A 94 10.26 -7.78 -1.97
N VAL A 95 10.08 -7.93 -0.66
CA VAL A 95 8.80 -8.23 -0.06
C VAL A 95 8.65 -7.52 1.27
N ILE A 96 7.46 -6.95 1.51
CA ILE A 96 7.05 -6.45 2.82
C ILE A 96 5.79 -7.20 3.29
N ARG A 97 5.72 -7.46 4.60
CA ARG A 97 4.63 -8.21 5.21
C ARG A 97 4.18 -7.59 6.52
N GLN A 98 2.87 -7.61 6.75
CA GLN A 98 2.28 -7.29 8.03
C GLN A 98 1.34 -8.40 8.47
N THR A 99 1.49 -8.83 9.73
CA THR A 99 0.59 -9.80 10.36
C THR A 99 -0.51 -9.03 11.08
N ILE A 100 -1.75 -9.25 10.68
CA ILE A 100 -2.92 -8.53 11.15
C ILE A 100 -3.81 -9.51 11.91
N ARG A 101 -4.33 -9.10 13.07
CA ARG A 101 -5.32 -9.89 13.81
C ARG A 101 -6.72 -9.41 13.41
N LEU A 102 -7.48 -10.28 12.76
CA LEU A 102 -8.86 -9.97 12.39
C LEU A 102 -9.79 -10.21 13.58
N THR A 103 -10.65 -9.25 13.86
CA THR A 103 -11.56 -9.25 15.02
C THR A 103 -13.02 -9.50 14.62
N SER A 104 -13.29 -9.87 13.37
CA SER A 104 -14.65 -10.08 12.89
C SER A 104 -14.70 -11.20 11.86
N ILE A 105 -15.72 -12.04 11.99
CA ILE A 105 -16.03 -13.15 11.10
C ILE A 105 -16.93 -12.69 9.95
N TYR A 106 -16.75 -13.31 8.79
CA TYR A 106 -17.54 -13.06 7.58
C TYR A 106 -17.46 -11.65 7.01
N SER A 107 -16.58 -10.80 7.53
CA SER A 107 -16.28 -9.50 6.94
C SER A 107 -15.52 -9.63 5.64
N GLN A 108 -15.80 -8.71 4.71
CA GLN A 108 -15.04 -8.51 3.49
C GLN A 108 -13.93 -7.50 3.73
N TYR A 109 -12.76 -7.76 3.14
CA TYR A 109 -11.61 -6.87 3.25
C TYR A 109 -11.24 -6.33 1.86
N ILE A 110 -11.04 -5.02 1.78
CA ILE A 110 -10.58 -4.34 0.56
C ILE A 110 -9.28 -3.63 0.89
N LEU A 111 -8.24 -3.90 0.11
CA LEU A 111 -7.00 -3.15 0.13
C LEU A 111 -7.03 -2.12 -0.99
N THR A 112 -6.69 -0.89 -0.67
CA THR A 112 -6.36 0.16 -1.65
C THR A 112 -4.91 0.58 -1.46
N PHE A 113 -4.18 0.83 -2.53
CA PHE A 113 -2.79 1.28 -2.48
C PHE A 113 -2.44 2.08 -3.73
N SER A 114 -1.43 2.93 -3.60
CA SER A 114 -0.81 3.66 -4.70
C SER A 114 0.45 2.92 -5.14
N ILE A 115 0.66 2.80 -6.44
CA ILE A 115 1.82 2.11 -7.02
C ILE A 115 2.37 2.88 -8.22
N THR A 116 3.68 2.85 -8.38
CA THR A 116 4.36 3.31 -9.60
C THR A 116 5.52 2.39 -9.96
N SER A 117 5.93 2.39 -11.23
CA SER A 117 7.08 1.60 -11.70
C SER A 117 8.42 2.23 -11.33
N SER A 118 8.48 3.55 -11.13
CA SER A 118 9.73 4.29 -10.88
C SER A 118 9.44 5.67 -10.30
N VAL A 119 10.25 6.11 -9.32
CA VAL A 119 10.09 7.41 -8.64
C VAL A 119 11.14 8.47 -9.02
N ASN A 120 12.25 8.06 -9.63
CA ASN A 120 13.36 8.96 -10.00
C ASN A 120 13.93 8.66 -11.41
N GLY A 121 13.23 7.86 -12.22
CA GLY A 121 13.73 7.42 -13.52
C GLY A 121 14.98 6.52 -13.47
N SER A 122 15.47 6.14 -12.28
CA SER A 122 16.61 5.21 -12.14
C SER A 122 16.24 3.80 -12.58
N CYS A 123 14.96 3.44 -12.43
CA CYS A 123 14.42 2.22 -12.99
C CYS A 123 13.98 2.46 -14.44
N LYS A 124 14.68 1.83 -15.38
CA LYS A 124 14.32 1.81 -16.82
C LYS A 124 13.43 0.62 -17.19
N ALA A 125 12.90 -0.11 -16.21
CA ALA A 125 12.03 -1.24 -16.48
C ALA A 125 10.75 -0.73 -17.18
N PRO A 126 10.34 -1.36 -18.30
CA PRO A 126 9.15 -0.93 -19.05
C PRO A 126 7.86 -1.13 -18.25
N ALA A 127 7.87 -2.06 -17.29
CA ALA A 127 6.78 -2.27 -16.36
C ALA A 127 7.30 -2.83 -15.03
N ALA A 128 6.49 -2.66 -13.98
CA ALA A 128 6.71 -3.28 -12.68
C ALA A 128 5.47 -4.10 -12.29
N ALA A 129 5.68 -5.23 -11.62
CA ALA A 129 4.61 -6.09 -11.14
C ALA A 129 4.62 -6.20 -9.61
N LEU A 130 3.46 -6.01 -9.00
CA LEU A 130 3.26 -6.21 -7.57
C LEU A 130 2.28 -7.35 -7.35
N ASN A 131 2.69 -8.39 -6.62
CA ASN A 131 1.79 -9.39 -6.10
C ASN A 131 1.34 -9.01 -4.69
N VAL A 132 0.04 -8.83 -4.54
CA VAL A 132 -0.63 -8.66 -3.25
C VAL A 132 -1.25 -9.98 -2.86
N SER A 133 -0.82 -10.54 -1.72
CA SER A 133 -1.43 -11.74 -1.16
C SER A 133 -1.90 -11.54 0.27
N PHE A 134 -2.98 -12.23 0.60
CA PHE A 134 -3.64 -12.21 1.89
C PHE A 134 -3.91 -13.65 2.30
N VAL A 135 -3.13 -14.11 3.27
CA VAL A 135 -3.01 -15.53 3.57
C VAL A 135 -3.25 -15.75 5.06
N ASP A 136 -4.11 -16.72 5.37
CA ASP A 136 -4.23 -17.29 6.70
C ASP A 136 -4.07 -18.82 6.64
N ARG A 137 -4.44 -19.53 7.70
CA ARG A 137 -4.31 -21.00 7.75
C ARG A 137 -5.18 -21.73 6.73
N TRP A 138 -6.36 -21.20 6.40
CA TRP A 138 -7.41 -21.85 5.62
C TRP A 138 -7.77 -21.10 4.34
N PHE A 139 -7.30 -19.87 4.21
CA PHE A 139 -7.64 -18.95 3.13
C PHE A 139 -6.37 -18.42 2.47
N TYR A 140 -6.38 -18.45 1.14
CA TYR A 140 -5.32 -17.91 0.30
C TYR A 140 -5.94 -17.06 -0.80
N LYS A 141 -5.62 -15.77 -0.83
CA LYS A 141 -5.93 -14.86 -1.92
C LYS A 141 -4.65 -14.20 -2.42
N SER A 142 -4.51 -14.09 -3.73
CA SER A 142 -3.38 -13.48 -4.40
C SER A 142 -3.87 -12.73 -5.64
N SER A 143 -3.28 -11.59 -5.95
CA SER A 143 -3.59 -10.78 -7.13
C SER A 143 -2.36 -10.01 -7.57
N VAL A 144 -2.07 -10.03 -8.88
CA VAL A 144 -0.91 -9.37 -9.46
C VAL A 144 -1.36 -8.11 -10.19
N PHE A 145 -0.69 -6.99 -9.92
CA PHE A 145 -0.92 -5.68 -10.52
C PHE A 145 0.27 -5.31 -11.39
N LEU A 146 0.01 -5.04 -12.66
CA LEU A 146 1.01 -4.60 -13.62
C LEU A 146 0.91 -3.10 -13.79
N VAL A 147 2.04 -2.40 -13.66
CA VAL A 147 2.16 -0.96 -13.86
C VAL A 147 3.09 -0.73 -15.03
N GLU A 148 2.54 -0.28 -16.16
CA GLU A 148 3.24 -0.19 -17.45
C GLU A 148 3.89 1.19 -17.69
N GLY A 149 3.93 2.09 -16.71
CA GLY A 149 4.57 3.41 -16.85
C GLY A 149 4.02 4.28 -17.99
N LYS A 150 2.82 3.95 -18.50
CA LYS A 150 2.26 4.51 -19.74
C LYS A 150 1.71 5.94 -19.61
N TYR A 151 1.57 6.47 -18.39
CA TYR A 151 0.91 7.76 -18.12
C TYR A 151 1.87 8.87 -17.67
N GLY A 152 2.82 9.23 -18.51
CA GLY A 152 3.58 10.49 -18.38
C GLY A 152 4.54 10.56 -17.18
N SER A 153 5.21 11.71 -17.03
CA SER A 153 6.38 11.92 -16.16
C SER A 153 6.13 11.82 -14.64
N LYS A 154 4.91 11.51 -14.19
CA LYS A 154 4.51 11.40 -12.77
C LYS A 154 3.38 10.36 -12.56
N SER A 155 3.55 9.13 -13.03
CA SER A 155 2.47 8.14 -13.07
C SER A 155 2.35 7.30 -11.79
N TRP A 156 1.79 7.86 -10.72
CA TRP A 156 1.22 7.05 -9.64
C TRP A 156 -0.16 6.55 -10.04
N GLU A 157 -0.40 5.26 -9.86
CA GLU A 157 -1.70 4.62 -10.11
C GLU A 157 -2.29 4.15 -8.78
N SER A 158 -3.57 4.43 -8.55
CA SER A 158 -4.30 3.89 -7.40
C SER A 158 -5.00 2.60 -7.80
N HIS A 159 -4.71 1.51 -7.08
CA HIS A 159 -5.29 0.19 -7.30
C HIS A 159 -6.08 -0.24 -6.06
N ALA A 160 -7.07 -1.11 -6.29
CA ALA A 160 -7.90 -1.67 -5.24
C ALA A 160 -8.15 -3.15 -5.50
N CYS A 161 -8.18 -3.96 -4.43
CA CYS A 161 -8.48 -5.37 -4.56
C CYS A 161 -9.28 -5.91 -3.37
N SER A 162 -10.23 -6.80 -3.68
CA SER A 162 -10.95 -7.56 -2.67
C SER A 162 -10.09 -8.73 -2.21
N LEU A 163 -9.70 -8.70 -0.94
CA LEU A 163 -8.96 -9.77 -0.29
C LEU A 163 -9.87 -10.93 0.14
N GLY A 164 -11.16 -10.85 -0.16
CA GLY A 164 -12.15 -11.88 0.13
C GLY A 164 -12.80 -11.75 1.51
N ARG A 165 -13.63 -12.75 1.81
CA ARG A 165 -14.33 -12.87 3.08
C ARG A 165 -13.54 -13.80 3.99
N ASN A 166 -13.11 -13.31 5.15
CA ASN A 166 -12.43 -14.16 6.11
C ASN A 166 -13.46 -14.79 7.08
N ALA A 167 -13.33 -16.09 7.33
CA ALA A 167 -14.22 -16.85 8.22
C ALA A 167 -13.64 -17.07 9.64
N GLY A 168 -12.39 -16.66 9.90
CA GLY A 168 -11.70 -16.92 11.16
C GLY A 168 -11.62 -15.71 12.08
N GLU A 169 -12.32 -15.73 13.21
CA GLU A 169 -12.09 -14.79 14.30
C GLU A 169 -10.74 -15.08 14.97
N GLY A 170 -9.95 -14.05 15.27
CA GLY A 170 -8.77 -14.18 16.13
C GLY A 170 -7.54 -14.83 15.48
N TYR A 171 -7.65 -15.40 14.28
CA TYR A 171 -6.50 -15.93 13.56
C TYR A 171 -5.69 -14.81 12.89
N PRO A 172 -4.35 -14.85 12.99
CA PRO A 172 -3.51 -13.90 12.29
C PRO A 172 -3.55 -14.15 10.79
N VAL A 173 -3.71 -13.08 10.03
CA VAL A 173 -3.60 -13.07 8.57
C VAL A 173 -2.35 -12.32 8.16
N VAL A 174 -1.69 -12.78 7.11
CA VAL A 174 -0.48 -12.13 6.59
C VAL A 174 -0.86 -11.42 5.30
N LEU A 175 -0.78 -10.08 5.32
CA LEU A 175 -0.75 -9.28 4.12
C LEU A 175 0.69 -9.22 3.61
N GLU A 176 0.93 -9.65 2.38
CA GLU A 176 2.23 -9.63 1.73
C GLU A 176 2.15 -8.81 0.43
N LEU A 177 3.06 -7.84 0.30
CA LEU A 177 3.28 -7.09 -0.93
C LEU A 177 4.66 -7.49 -1.48
N ARG A 178 4.68 -8.17 -2.62
CA ARG A 178 5.88 -8.78 -3.20
C ARG A 178 6.15 -8.26 -4.60
N SER A 179 7.38 -7.84 -4.85
CA SER A 179 7.88 -7.58 -6.19
C SER A 179 7.85 -8.86 -7.04
N GLN A 180 7.20 -8.79 -8.19
CA GLN A 180 7.19 -9.87 -9.17
C GLN A 180 8.11 -9.51 -10.34
N PRO A 181 8.97 -10.44 -10.79
CA PRO A 181 9.74 -10.23 -12.00
C PRO A 181 8.80 -10.16 -13.20
N VAL A 182 8.88 -9.07 -13.97
CA VAL A 182 8.16 -8.91 -15.24
C VAL A 182 8.94 -9.55 -16.39
N GLU A 183 10.28 -9.63 -16.26
CA GLU A 183 11.20 -10.20 -17.25
C GLU A 183 12.09 -11.26 -16.59
N ALA A 184 12.62 -12.19 -17.39
CA ALA A 184 13.58 -13.22 -16.95
C ALA A 184 14.97 -12.66 -16.57
N ASP A 185 15.18 -11.35 -16.73
CA ASP A 185 16.44 -10.72 -16.36
C ASP A 185 16.51 -10.52 -14.84
N HIS A 186 17.18 -11.46 -14.18
CA HIS A 186 17.40 -11.48 -12.74
C HIS A 186 18.25 -10.31 -12.22
N ASN A 187 18.78 -9.45 -13.10
CA ASN A 187 19.59 -8.30 -12.73
C ASN A 187 18.78 -7.00 -12.56
N VAL A 188 17.46 -7.03 -12.75
CA VAL A 188 16.61 -5.86 -12.53
C VAL A 188 16.56 -5.52 -11.03
N THR A 189 17.39 -4.55 -10.63
CA THR A 189 17.54 -4.10 -9.23
C THR A 189 16.36 -3.23 -8.75
N CYS A 190 15.44 -2.89 -9.67
CA CYS A 190 14.38 -1.94 -9.44
C CYS A 190 13.01 -2.57 -9.69
N GLY A 191 12.06 -2.31 -8.81
CA GLY A 191 10.71 -2.87 -8.95
C GLY A 191 9.67 -1.88 -8.42
N PRO A 192 8.44 -2.34 -8.16
CA PRO A 192 7.33 -1.45 -7.88
C PRO A 192 7.59 -0.61 -6.63
N VAL A 193 7.20 0.66 -6.69
CA VAL A 193 7.14 1.54 -5.54
C VAL A 193 5.70 1.64 -5.07
N VAL A 194 5.47 1.39 -3.79
CA VAL A 194 4.15 1.31 -3.18
C VAL A 194 4.03 2.35 -2.08
N ASP A 195 2.87 2.99 -2.00
CA ASP A 195 2.51 3.94 -0.96
C ASP A 195 1.00 3.86 -0.64
N THR A 196 0.56 4.54 0.43
CA THR A 196 -0.83 4.76 0.79
C THR A 196 -1.65 3.45 0.89
N ALA A 197 -1.06 2.40 1.48
CA ALA A 197 -1.75 1.13 1.68
C ALA A 197 -2.78 1.26 2.80
N ILE A 198 -4.05 1.10 2.44
CA ILE A 198 -5.20 1.20 3.36
C ILE A 198 -6.01 -0.07 3.25
N LEU A 199 -6.19 -0.75 4.39
CA LEU A 199 -7.06 -1.91 4.51
C LEU A 199 -8.37 -1.51 5.19
N LYS A 200 -9.48 -1.74 4.50
CA LYS A 200 -10.83 -1.50 5.04
C LYS A 200 -11.60 -2.80 5.20
N ARG A 201 -12.38 -2.87 6.27
CA ARG A 201 -13.32 -3.95 6.56
C ARG A 201 -14.74 -3.50 6.22
N PHE A 202 -15.49 -4.40 5.62
CA PHE A 202 -16.92 -4.26 5.34
C PHE A 202 -17.64 -5.44 5.97
N ASP A 203 -18.43 -5.16 6.99
CA ASP A 203 -19.22 -6.18 7.67
C ASP A 203 -20.53 -6.36 6.90
N PRO A 204 -20.93 -7.59 6.53
CA PRO A 204 -22.26 -7.80 5.97
C PRO A 204 -23.30 -7.34 6.99
N LEU A 205 -24.26 -6.52 6.53
CA LEU A 205 -25.35 -6.05 7.39
C LEU A 205 -26.07 -7.25 8.00
N GLY A 206 -26.12 -7.27 9.33
CA GLY A 206 -26.61 -8.40 10.12
C GLY A 206 -28.03 -8.81 9.73
N GLY A 207 -28.19 -10.11 9.48
CA GLY A 207 -29.46 -10.73 9.17
C GLY A 207 -29.50 -12.17 9.63
N TYR A 208 -28.98 -12.48 10.81
CA TYR A 208 -29.38 -13.66 11.58
C TYR A 208 -29.32 -13.31 13.06
N GLY A 209 -30.44 -12.76 13.55
CA GLY A 209 -30.87 -13.09 14.89
C GLY A 209 -31.34 -14.54 14.85
N MET A 210 -30.63 -15.40 15.56
CA MET A 210 -31.16 -16.63 16.14
C MET A 210 -30.67 -16.71 17.58
#